data_AF-A0AAN7SIJ3-F1
#
_entry.id   AF-A0AAN7SIJ3-F1
#
_cell.length_a   1.000
_cell.length_b   1.000
_cell.length_c   1.000
_cell.angle_alpha   90.00
_cell.angle_beta   90.00
_cell.angle_gamma   90.00
#
_symmetry.space_group_name_H-M   'P 1'
#
loop_
_entity.id
_entity.type
_entity.pdbx_description
1 polymer ?
#
loop_
_entity_poly.entity_id
_entity_poly.type
_entity_poly.pdbx_seq_one_letter_code
_entity_poly.pdbx_strand_id
1 'polypeptide(L)'
;MICEVSTTQISNKVKENDVRIEEWTREKLMQFNKAKCKVLHLGQGNPQYQYSLGDEGIESSPEEKDLGILVDEKLDMRQQCVFAAQKANRILGGINRSMASRSRDVILPLHSALVRPHLEYCIQLWGPQHKKNMDLLE
;
A
#
# COMPACT_ATOMS: atom_id res chain seq x y z
N MET A 1 -20.89 -11.48 20.30
CA MET A 1 -21.06 -10.15 20.93
C MET A 1 -20.05 -9.23 20.26
N ILE A 2 -20.42 -8.66 19.11
CA ILE A 2 -19.61 -7.64 18.44
C ILE A 2 -20.04 -6.34 19.10
N CYS A 3 -19.22 -5.78 19.99
CA CYS A 3 -19.47 -4.43 20.48
C CYS A 3 -19.40 -3.48 19.28
N GLU A 4 -20.48 -2.75 19.00
CA GLU A 4 -20.45 -1.60 18.12
C GLU A 4 -19.52 -0.56 18.76
N VAL A 5 -18.25 -0.58 18.38
CA VAL A 5 -17.30 0.47 18.77
C VAL A 5 -17.61 1.67 17.89
N SER A 6 -18.11 2.75 18.49
CA SER A 6 -18.46 3.95 17.74
C SER A 6 -17.21 4.59 17.14
N THR A 7 -17.35 5.26 16.00
CA THR A 7 -16.25 5.91 15.28
C THR A 7 -15.50 6.93 16.13
N THR A 8 -16.19 7.55 17.09
CA THR A 8 -15.62 8.50 18.06
C THR A 8 -14.72 7.80 19.10
N GLN A 9 -15.08 6.59 19.55
CA GLN A 9 -14.24 5.81 20.46
C GLN A 9 -12.96 5.33 19.77
N ILE A 10 -13.03 4.98 18.48
CA ILE A 10 -11.85 4.63 17.67
C ILE A 10 -10.94 5.85 17.52
N SER A 11 -11.49 7.01 17.16
CA SER A 11 -10.73 8.26 17.01
C SER A 11 -9.98 8.66 18.28
N ASN A 12 -10.62 8.57 19.45
CA ASN A 12 -9.98 8.90 20.73
C ASN A 12 -8.83 7.93 21.05
N LYS A 13 -9.02 6.62 20.84
CA LYS A 13 -7.95 5.63 21.05
C LYS A 13 -6.76 5.82 20.11
N VAL A 14 -7.00 6.23 18.87
CA VAL A 14 -5.93 6.53 17.91
C VAL A 14 -5.13 7.74 18.40
N LYS A 15 -5.80 8.82 18.83
CA LYS A 15 -5.13 10.01 19.38
C LYS A 15 -4.29 9.70 20.63
N GLU A 16 -4.83 8.91 21.56
CA GLU A 16 -4.08 8.45 22.74
C GLU A 16 -2.83 7.64 22.36
N ASN A 17 -2.93 6.83 21.30
CA ASN A 17 -1.83 6.03 20.80
C ASN A 17 -0.75 6.89 20.11
N ASP A 18 -1.14 7.92 19.36
CA ASP A 18 -0.21 8.83 18.69
C ASP A 18 0.72 9.52 19.70
N VAL A 19 0.15 10.02 20.82
CA VAL A 19 0.93 10.62 21.92
C VAL A 19 1.94 9.60 22.48
N ARG A 20 1.49 8.37 22.73
CA ARG A 20 2.37 7.31 23.28
C ARG A 20 3.50 6.94 22.34
N ILE A 21 3.26 6.93 21.02
CA ILE A 21 4.29 6.62 20.01
C ILE A 21 5.33 7.75 19.93
N GLU A 22 4.91 9.01 20.02
CA GLU A 22 5.82 10.15 20.05
C GLU A 22 6.70 10.16 21.32
N GLU A 23 6.13 9.84 22.48
CA GLU A 23 6.90 9.68 23.72
C GLU A 23 7.90 8.53 23.63
N TRP A 24 7.47 7.37 23.12
CA TRP A 24 8.33 6.22 22.94
C TRP A 24 9.48 6.49 21.97
N THR A 25 9.24 7.17 20.85
CA THR A 25 10.32 7.52 19.92
C THR A 25 11.34 8.46 20.55
N ARG A 26 10.89 9.43 21.37
CA ARG A 26 11.77 10.29 22.16
C ARG A 26 12.61 9.49 23.16
N GLU A 27 12.02 8.54 23.88
CA GLU A 27 12.74 7.63 24.79
C GLU A 27 13.78 6.79 24.06
N LYS A 28 13.50 6.40 22.82
CA LYS A 28 14.41 5.62 21.95
C LYS A 28 15.42 6.48 21.20
N LEU A 29 15.48 7.79 21.44
CA LEU A 29 16.36 8.73 20.75
C LEU A 29 16.17 8.70 19.21
N MET A 30 14.95 8.42 18.77
CA MET A 30 14.55 8.42 17.36
C MET A 30 13.66 9.63 17.06
N GLN A 31 13.65 10.07 15.80
CA GLN A 31 12.76 11.12 15.33
C GLN A 31 11.76 10.55 14.32
N PHE A 32 10.50 10.92 14.48
CA PHE A 32 9.45 10.53 13.55
C PHE A 32 9.54 11.36 12.26
N ASN A 33 9.45 10.72 11.10
CA ASN A 33 9.40 11.43 9.84
C ASN A 33 7.97 11.87 9.54
N LYS A 34 7.54 12.97 10.16
CA LYS A 34 6.18 13.53 10.04
C LYS A 34 5.75 13.76 8.59
N ALA A 35 6.68 14.16 7.72
CA ALA A 35 6.38 14.40 6.30
C ALA A 35 5.95 13.14 5.53
N LYS A 36 6.36 11.95 5.98
CA LYS A 36 5.95 10.66 5.39
C LYS A 36 4.66 10.11 5.99
N CYS A 37 4.14 10.73 7.04
CA CYS A 37 2.94 10.28 7.72
C CYS A 37 1.74 10.93 7.04
N LYS A 38 0.80 10.10 6.62
CA LYS A 38 -0.41 10.51 5.91
C LYS A 38 -1.61 9.80 6.53
N VAL A 39 -2.73 10.49 6.57
CA VAL A 39 -4.00 9.93 7.01
C VAL A 39 -4.77 9.42 5.80
N LEU A 40 -4.98 8.11 5.73
CA LEU A 40 -5.87 7.50 4.74
C LEU A 40 -7.24 7.25 5.38
N HIS A 41 -8.26 7.98 4.94
CA HIS A 41 -9.62 7.84 5.46
C HIS A 41 -10.36 6.73 4.74
N LEU A 42 -10.44 5.56 5.38
CA LEU A 42 -11.09 4.40 4.77
C LEU A 42 -12.62 4.44 4.93
N GLY A 43 -13.31 4.16 3.83
CA GLY A 43 -14.77 3.94 3.79
C GLY A 43 -15.61 5.21 3.61
N GLN A 44 -16.79 5.05 2.99
CA GLN A 44 -17.66 6.16 2.62
C GLN A 44 -18.30 6.90 3.81
N GLY A 45 -18.40 6.25 4.98
CA GLY A 45 -18.98 6.84 6.20
C GLY A 45 -17.95 7.44 7.15
N ASN A 46 -16.70 7.61 6.70
CA ASN A 46 -15.63 8.12 7.56
C ASN A 46 -15.85 9.62 7.86
N PRO A 47 -15.89 10.04 9.14
CA PRO A 47 -16.04 11.44 9.51
C PRO A 47 -14.84 12.34 9.15
N GLN A 48 -13.76 11.77 8.62
CA GLN A 48 -12.53 12.47 8.22
C GLN A 48 -11.92 13.30 9.36
N TYR A 49 -11.75 12.66 10.52
CA TYR A 49 -11.12 13.30 11.67
C TYR A 49 -9.72 13.81 11.33
N GLN A 50 -9.39 15.00 11.81
CA GLN A 50 -8.02 15.50 11.75
C GLN A 50 -7.17 14.89 12.85
N TYR A 51 -5.95 14.52 12.48
CA TYR A 51 -4.94 13.95 13.36
C TYR A 51 -3.71 14.85 13.38
N SER A 52 -2.99 14.86 14.49
CA SER A 52 -1.76 15.62 14.67
C SER A 52 -0.73 14.75 15.37
N LEU A 53 0.54 14.95 15.03
CA LEU A 53 1.67 14.38 15.75
C LEU A 53 2.44 15.50 16.44
N GLY A 54 2.32 15.57 17.76
CA GLY A 54 2.68 16.74 18.55
C GLY A 54 1.88 17.96 18.10
N ASP A 55 2.59 19.05 17.81
CA ASP A 55 2.00 20.33 17.38
C ASP A 55 1.74 20.41 15.86
N GLU A 56 2.06 19.36 15.09
CA GLU A 56 1.94 19.35 13.63
C GLU A 56 0.75 18.50 13.17
N GLY A 57 -0.11 19.07 12.34
CA GLY A 57 -1.20 18.32 11.69
C GLY A 57 -0.68 17.32 10.65
N ILE A 58 -1.26 16.13 10.61
CA ILE A 58 -0.94 15.11 9.60
C ILE A 58 -1.86 15.33 8.39
N GLU A 59 -1.25 15.42 7.20
CA GLU A 59 -2.00 15.59 5.96
C GLU A 59 -2.79 14.31 5.61
N SER A 60 -4.02 14.49 5.12
CA SER A 60 -4.77 13.39 4.54
C SER A 60 -4.35 13.14 3.09
N SER A 61 -4.52 11.89 2.66
CA SER A 61 -4.26 11.47 1.29
C SER A 61 -5.32 10.47 0.84
N PRO A 62 -5.80 10.54 -0.41
CA PRO A 62 -6.80 9.61 -0.94
C PRO A 62 -6.23 8.23 -1.24
N GLU A 63 -4.90 8.12 -1.35
CA GLU A 63 -4.20 6.90 -1.69
C GLU A 63 -2.83 6.89 -1.02
N GLU A 64 -2.48 5.77 -0.39
CA GLU A 64 -1.18 5.60 0.24
C GLU A 64 -0.52 4.30 -0.16
N LYS A 65 0.81 4.35 -0.30
CA LYS A 65 1.61 3.20 -0.65
C LYS A 65 2.37 2.71 0.58
N ASP A 66 2.03 1.53 1.05
CA ASP A 66 2.71 0.88 2.16
C ASP A 66 3.27 -0.49 1.76
N LEU A 67 4.53 -0.74 2.11
CA LEU A 67 5.28 -1.97 1.79
C LEU A 67 5.17 -2.45 0.33
N GLY A 68 4.96 -1.52 -0.61
CA GLY A 68 4.84 -1.81 -2.03
C GLY A 68 3.41 -2.02 -2.54
N ILE A 69 2.42 -1.97 -1.66
CA ILE A 69 0.99 -2.08 -1.96
C ILE A 69 0.34 -0.71 -1.89
N LEU A 70 -0.43 -0.39 -2.90
CA LEU A 70 -1.20 0.83 -3.01
C LEU A 70 -2.61 0.60 -2.46
N VAL A 71 -3.04 1.46 -1.54
CA VAL A 71 -4.35 1.36 -0.89
C VAL A 71 -5.04 2.70 -1.03
N ASP A 72 -6.23 2.70 -1.60
CA ASP A 72 -7.08 3.88 -1.72
C ASP A 72 -8.14 3.94 -0.61
N GLU A 73 -8.76 5.12 -0.46
CA GLU A 73 -9.82 5.39 0.52
C GLU A 73 -11.05 4.44 0.39
N LYS A 74 -11.25 3.83 -0.79
CA LYS A 74 -12.40 2.96 -1.11
C LYS A 74 -12.05 1.49 -0.95
N LEU A 75 -10.79 1.15 -0.69
CA LEU A 75 -10.26 -0.20 -0.74
C LEU A 75 -10.46 -0.87 -2.11
N ASP A 76 -10.45 -0.09 -3.20
CA ASP A 76 -10.50 -0.60 -4.57
C ASP A 76 -9.08 -0.99 -5.04
N MET A 77 -8.91 -2.27 -5.38
CA MET A 77 -7.61 -2.81 -5.78
C MET A 77 -7.25 -2.53 -7.25
N ARG A 78 -8.11 -1.83 -8.01
CA ARG A 78 -7.85 -1.48 -9.42
C ARG A 78 -6.52 -0.77 -9.61
N GLN A 79 -6.25 0.25 -8.80
CA GLN A 79 -5.05 1.06 -8.99
C GLN A 79 -3.79 0.27 -8.64
N GLN A 80 -3.86 -0.59 -7.62
CA GLN A 80 -2.80 -1.55 -7.30
C GLN A 80 -2.56 -2.54 -8.44
N CYS A 81 -3.61 -3.06 -9.09
CA CYS A 81 -3.47 -3.96 -10.24
C CYS A 81 -2.75 -3.26 -11.41
N VAL A 82 -3.13 -2.02 -11.71
CA VAL A 82 -2.46 -1.20 -12.74
C VAL A 82 -1.00 -0.98 -12.37
N PHE A 83 -0.70 -0.64 -11.12
CA PHE A 83 0.65 -0.41 -10.64
C PHE A 83 1.53 -1.67 -10.74
N ALA A 84 1.00 -2.83 -10.31
CA ALA A 84 1.68 -4.12 -10.40
C ALA A 84 1.96 -4.51 -11.86
N ALA A 85 0.95 -4.39 -12.73
CA ALA A 85 1.08 -4.66 -14.17
C ALA A 85 2.14 -3.77 -14.84
N GLN A 86 2.12 -2.47 -14.56
CA GLN A 86 3.12 -1.53 -15.10
C GLN A 86 4.55 -1.88 -14.66
N LYS A 87 4.72 -2.24 -13.38
CA LYS A 87 6.04 -2.64 -12.85
C LYS A 87 6.53 -3.93 -13.49
N ALA A 88 5.67 -4.94 -13.59
CA ALA A 88 5.93 -6.21 -14.28
C ALA A 88 6.31 -5.99 -15.74
N ASN A 89 5.53 -5.20 -16.48
CA ASN A 89 5.78 -4.87 -17.89
C ASN A 89 7.09 -4.12 -18.11
N ARG A 90 7.44 -3.19 -17.21
CA ARG A 90 8.74 -2.49 -17.28
C ARG A 90 9.92 -3.45 -17.16
N ILE A 91 9.83 -4.43 -16.25
CA ILE A 91 10.86 -5.44 -16.03
C ILE A 91 10.94 -6.39 -17.22
N LEU A 92 9.79 -6.89 -17.68
CA LEU A 92 9.72 -7.74 -18.88
C LEU A 92 10.31 -7.05 -20.11
N GLY A 93 9.99 -5.77 -20.32
CA GLY A 93 10.59 -4.95 -21.36
C GLY A 93 12.11 -4.81 -21.20
N GLY A 94 12.60 -4.71 -19.96
CA GLY A 94 14.03 -4.71 -19.65
C GLY A 94 14.71 -6.03 -20.03
N ILE A 95 14.11 -7.16 -19.67
CA ILE A 95 14.59 -8.51 -20.05
C ILE A 95 14.67 -8.61 -21.58
N ASN A 96 13.60 -8.25 -22.29
CA ASN A 96 13.53 -8.36 -23.75
C ASN A 96 14.54 -7.48 -24.49
N ARG A 97 14.94 -6.34 -23.90
CA ARG A 97 15.95 -5.44 -24.48
C ARG A 97 17.39 -5.84 -24.16
N SER A 98 17.60 -6.50 -23.02
CA SER A 98 18.96 -6.80 -22.53
C SER A 98 19.47 -8.16 -23.01
N MET A 99 18.57 -9.07 -23.37
CA MET A 99 18.92 -10.44 -23.75
C MET A 99 19.09 -10.58 -25.26
N ALA A 100 20.24 -11.12 -25.68
CA ALA A 100 20.52 -11.45 -27.08
C ALA A 100 19.73 -12.68 -27.55
N SER A 101 19.53 -13.66 -26.67
CA SER A 101 18.72 -14.85 -26.93
C SER A 101 17.31 -14.68 -26.37
N ARG A 102 16.31 -15.04 -27.17
CA ARG A 102 14.89 -15.11 -26.77
C ARG A 102 14.41 -16.54 -26.57
N SER A 103 15.33 -17.47 -26.28
CA SER A 103 14.95 -18.86 -26.03
C SER A 103 14.09 -18.99 -24.77
N ARG A 104 13.15 -19.94 -24.82
CA ARG A 104 12.25 -20.24 -23.70
C ARG A 104 13.02 -20.57 -22.42
N ASP A 105 14.10 -21.33 -22.56
CA ASP A 105 14.94 -21.77 -21.44
C ASP A 105 15.68 -20.63 -20.72
N VAL A 106 15.74 -19.45 -21.35
CA VAL A 106 16.36 -18.25 -20.78
C VAL A 106 15.29 -17.27 -20.30
N ILE A 107 14.22 -17.06 -21.08
CA ILE A 107 13.16 -16.12 -20.72
C ILE A 107 12.36 -16.63 -19.51
N LEU A 108 12.02 -17.92 -19.46
CA LEU A 108 11.17 -18.44 -18.39
C LEU A 108 11.80 -18.30 -17.00
N PRO A 109 13.06 -18.70 -16.75
CA PRO A 109 13.68 -18.49 -15.44
C PRO A 109 13.73 -17.02 -15.04
N LEU A 110 14.03 -16.11 -15.98
CA LEU A 110 14.08 -14.67 -15.72
C LEU A 110 12.70 -14.10 -15.40
N HIS A 111 11.66 -14.50 -16.14
CA HIS A 111 10.29 -14.11 -15.87
C HIS A 111 9.86 -14.56 -14.47
N SER A 112 10.09 -15.83 -14.12
CA SER A 112 9.75 -16.39 -12.82
C SER A 112 10.52 -15.73 -11.67
N ALA A 113 11.78 -15.35 -11.88
CA ALA A 113 12.61 -14.73 -10.85
C ALA A 113 12.35 -13.23 -10.67
N LEU A 114 12.01 -12.50 -11.75
CA LEU A 114 12.00 -11.03 -11.75
C LEU A 114 10.61 -10.42 -11.96
N VAL A 115 9.74 -11.05 -12.73
CA VAL A 115 8.41 -10.51 -13.05
C VAL A 115 7.37 -11.05 -12.06
N ARG A 116 7.32 -12.37 -11.89
CA ARG A 116 6.34 -13.07 -11.06
C ARG A 116 6.25 -12.55 -9.61
N PRO A 117 7.36 -12.25 -8.89
CA PRO A 117 7.27 -11.73 -7.54
C PRO A 117 6.48 -10.42 -7.43
N HIS A 118 6.49 -9.57 -8.46
CA HIS A 118 5.73 -8.31 -8.44
C HIS A 118 4.22 -8.50 -8.66
N LEU A 119 3.82 -9.62 -9.25
CA LEU A 119 2.42 -9.96 -9.47
C LEU A 119 1.83 -10.77 -8.30
N GLU A 120 2.66 -11.53 -7.57
CA GLU A 120 2.19 -12.42 -6.50
C GLU A 120 2.42 -11.88 -5.08
N TYR A 121 3.32 -10.90 -4.91
CA TYR A 121 3.61 -10.34 -3.60
C TYR A 121 2.36 -9.75 -2.94
N CYS A 122 2.05 -10.19 -1.72
CA CYS A 122 0.86 -9.82 -0.94
C CYS A 122 -0.48 -10.01 -1.68
N ILE A 123 -0.59 -10.99 -2.59
CA ILE A 123 -1.84 -11.24 -3.34
C ILE A 123 -3.05 -11.52 -2.43
N GLN A 124 -2.84 -12.04 -1.22
CA GLN A 124 -3.90 -12.23 -0.23
C GLN A 124 -4.54 -10.91 0.22
N LEU A 125 -3.80 -9.81 0.17
CA LEU A 125 -4.27 -8.48 0.55
C LEU A 125 -4.98 -7.78 -0.61
N TRP A 126 -4.38 -7.77 -1.79
CA TRP A 126 -4.86 -6.93 -2.91
C TRP A 126 -5.43 -7.71 -4.09
N GLY A 127 -5.52 -9.04 -4.01
CA GLY A 127 -5.89 -9.90 -5.12
C GLY A 127 -7.08 -9.36 -5.93
N PRO A 128 -6.98 -9.34 -7.28
CA PRO A 128 -7.99 -8.75 -8.14
C PRO A 128 -9.36 -9.42 -7.93
N GLN A 129 -10.36 -8.64 -7.53
CA GLN A 129 -11.72 -9.15 -7.28
C GLN A 129 -12.58 -9.20 -8.55
N HIS A 130 -12.23 -8.40 -9.56
CA HIS A 130 -12.99 -8.25 -10.80
C HIS A 130 -12.23 -8.80 -11.99
N LYS A 131 -12.94 -9.40 -12.95
CA LYS A 131 -12.35 -9.95 -14.18
C LYS A 131 -11.48 -8.96 -14.94
N LYS A 132 -11.96 -7.72 -15.10
CA LYS A 132 -11.20 -6.64 -15.72
C LYS A 132 -9.82 -6.42 -15.10
N ASN A 133 -9.68 -6.64 -13.79
CA ASN A 133 -8.41 -6.47 -13.09
C ASN A 133 -7.50 -7.69 -13.21
N MET A 134 -8.09 -8.89 -13.32
CA MET A 134 -7.36 -10.12 -13.63
C MET A 134 -6.76 -10.04 -15.03
N ASP A 135 -7.55 -9.59 -16.01
CA ASP A 135 -7.11 -9.40 -17.40
C ASP A 135 -5.97 -8.36 -17.55
N LEU A 136 -5.72 -7.51 -16.54
CA LEU A 136 -4.59 -6.58 -16.53
C LEU A 136 -3.27 -7.23 -16.07
N LEU A 137 -3.35 -8.35 -15.35
CA LEU A 137 -2.21 -9.05 -14.76
C LEU A 137 -1.80 -10.29 -15.56
N GLU A 138 -2.69 -10.82 -16.41
CA GLU A 138 -2.46 -11.92 -17.36
C GLU A 138 -1.91 -11.43 -18.70
#